data_AF-A0A238F435-F1
#
_entry.id   AF-A0A238F435-F1
#
_cell.length_a   1.000
_cell.length_b   1.000
_cell.length_c   1.000
_cell.angle_alpha   90.00
_cell.angle_beta   90.00
_cell.angle_gamma   90.00
#
_symmetry.space_group_name_H-M   'P 1'
#
loop_
_entity.id
_entity.type
_entity.pdbx_description
1 polymer ?
#
loop_
_entity_poly.entity_id
_entity_poly.type
_entity_poly.pdbx_seq_one_letter_code
_entity_poly.pdbx_strand_id
1 'polypeptide(L)'
;MSLFARSTNWTGNKWWTEALEWEGKEGFNAEELAPWYASQEAKEAGEKQAGEFRQYGNLAFAIVDASGHFVPYDHPVESLAMFNSWIHHGNFSSLA
;
A
#
# COMPACT_ATOMS: atom_id res chain seq x y z
N MET A 1 -17.21 -9.06 -11.81
CA MET A 1 -16.07 -9.86 -11.31
C MET A 1 -15.24 -10.29 -12.51
N SER A 2 -14.15 -9.58 -12.86
CA SER A 2 -13.33 -9.88 -14.04
C SER A 2 -12.35 -11.04 -13.76
N LEU A 3 -12.24 -11.97 -14.71
CA LEU A 3 -11.52 -13.24 -14.60
C LEU A 3 -9.98 -13.13 -14.60
N PHE A 4 -9.41 -11.92 -14.67
CA PHE A 4 -7.96 -11.71 -14.81
C PHE A 4 -7.17 -11.49 -13.50
N ALA A 5 -7.81 -11.39 -12.33
CA ALA A 5 -7.13 -11.07 -11.07
C ALA A 5 -6.51 -12.28 -10.32
N ARG A 6 -6.43 -13.48 -10.91
CA ARG A 6 -5.99 -14.69 -10.18
C ARG A 6 -4.47 -14.83 -10.02
N SER A 7 -3.63 -14.24 -10.89
CA SER A 7 -2.17 -14.39 -10.80
C SER A 7 -1.43 -13.24 -10.10
N THR A 8 -2.11 -12.13 -9.77
CA THR A 8 -1.54 -10.94 -9.12
C THR A 8 -2.47 -10.39 -8.04
N ASN A 9 -3.11 -11.28 -7.27
CA ASN A 9 -3.95 -10.83 -6.17
C ASN A 9 -3.09 -10.29 -5.01
N TRP A 10 -3.64 -9.34 -4.27
CA TRP A 10 -2.95 -8.72 -3.13
C TRP A 10 -2.61 -9.74 -2.03
N THR A 11 -3.41 -10.81 -1.88
CA THR A 11 -3.21 -11.85 -0.86
C THR A 11 -1.94 -12.68 -1.11
N GLY A 12 -1.67 -13.04 -2.36
CA GLY A 12 -0.45 -13.74 -2.76
C GLY A 12 0.78 -12.87 -2.58
N ASN A 13 0.68 -11.59 -2.95
CA ASN A 13 1.75 -10.62 -2.71
C ASN A 13 1.99 -10.40 -1.21
N LYS A 14 0.93 -10.39 -0.38
CA LYS A 14 1.04 -10.32 1.09
C LYS A 14 1.78 -11.54 1.66
N TRP A 15 1.40 -12.75 1.27
CA TRP A 15 2.08 -13.95 1.77
C TRP A 15 3.53 -14.02 1.31
N TRP A 16 3.81 -13.58 0.09
CA TRP A 16 5.18 -13.47 -0.41
C TRP A 16 6.01 -12.50 0.45
N THR A 17 5.49 -11.31 0.76
CA THR A 17 6.22 -10.32 1.57
C THR A 17 6.40 -10.75 3.02
N GLU A 18 5.45 -11.51 3.58
CA GLU A 18 5.56 -12.10 4.92
C GLU A 18 6.54 -13.28 4.99
N ALA A 19 6.67 -14.04 3.89
CA ALA A 19 7.57 -15.17 3.80
C ALA A 19 9.02 -14.76 3.49
N LEU A 20 9.22 -13.61 2.83
CA LEU A 20 10.51 -13.09 2.41
C LEU A 20 11.54 -13.13 3.55
N GLU A 21 12.70 -13.71 3.29
CA GLU A 21 13.80 -13.79 4.25
C GLU A 21 14.72 -12.58 4.11
N TRP A 22 14.76 -11.76 5.16
CA TRP A 22 15.60 -10.58 5.26
C TRP A 22 15.72 -10.14 6.72
N GLU A 23 16.66 -9.25 7.03
CA GLU A 23 16.98 -8.84 8.41
C GLU A 23 15.80 -8.23 9.17
N GLY A 24 14.87 -7.58 8.46
CA GLY A 24 13.70 -6.93 9.06
C GLY A 24 12.42 -7.76 9.07
N LYS A 25 12.48 -9.07 8.76
CA LYS A 25 11.29 -9.94 8.64
C LYS A 25 10.42 -9.94 9.89
N GLU A 26 11.03 -10.10 11.07
CA GLU A 26 10.28 -10.18 12.32
C GLU A 26 9.52 -8.89 12.61
N GLY A 27 10.18 -7.74 12.44
CA GLY A 27 9.54 -6.43 12.60
C GLY A 27 8.47 -6.18 11.56
N PHE A 28 8.73 -6.52 10.29
CA PHE A 28 7.73 -6.41 9.24
C PHE A 28 6.49 -7.21 9.54
N ASN A 29 6.63 -8.47 9.98
CA ASN A 29 5.52 -9.34 10.30
C ASN A 29 4.76 -8.92 11.57
N ALA A 30 5.41 -8.20 12.48
CA ALA A 30 4.79 -7.66 13.69
C ALA A 30 3.96 -6.38 13.43
N GLU A 31 4.28 -5.61 12.39
CA GLU A 31 3.51 -4.41 12.00
C GLU A 31 2.15 -4.79 11.44
N GLU A 32 1.10 -4.13 11.93
CA GLU A 32 -0.26 -4.27 11.39
C GLU A 32 -0.44 -3.44 10.11
N LEU A 33 -1.48 -3.77 9.33
CA LEU A 33 -1.88 -2.95 8.20
C LEU A 33 -2.55 -1.67 8.72
N ALA A 34 -1.94 -0.53 8.43
CA ALA A 34 -2.46 0.80 8.77
C ALA A 34 -3.18 1.42 7.55
N PRO A 35 -4.28 2.16 7.75
CA PRO A 35 -4.94 2.88 6.67
C PRO A 35 -4.04 4.01 6.15
N TRP A 36 -4.17 4.35 4.87
CA TRP A 36 -3.55 5.54 4.28
C TRP A 36 -4.52 6.29 3.36
N TYR A 37 -4.24 7.57 3.15
CA TYR A 37 -5.07 8.52 2.41
C TYR A 37 -4.25 9.21 1.31
N ALA A 38 -4.92 9.75 0.29
CA ALA A 38 -4.25 10.46 -0.79
C ALA A 38 -3.51 11.73 -0.31
N SER A 39 -3.97 12.34 0.78
CA SER A 39 -3.29 13.43 1.48
C SER A 39 -3.81 13.58 2.92
N GLN A 40 -3.15 14.40 3.73
CA GLN A 40 -3.63 14.73 5.09
C GLN A 40 -4.92 15.54 5.04
N GLU A 41 -5.08 16.42 4.05
CA GLU A 41 -6.32 17.17 3.84
C GLU A 41 -7.48 16.23 3.51
N ALA A 42 -7.25 15.19 2.69
CA ALA A 42 -8.25 14.18 2.38
C ALA A 42 -8.66 13.41 3.64
N LYS A 43 -7.70 13.07 4.51
CA LYS A 43 -7.95 12.44 5.80
C LYS A 43 -8.77 13.35 6.73
N GLU A 44 -8.38 14.61 6.88
CA GLU A 44 -9.07 15.59 7.73
C GLU A 44 -10.48 15.93 7.23
N ALA A 45 -10.68 15.96 5.90
CA ALA A 45 -11.97 16.14 5.26
C ALA A 45 -12.89 14.91 5.38
N GLY A 46 -12.39 13.78 5.92
CA GLY A 46 -13.14 12.54 6.04
C GLY A 46 -13.39 11.86 4.69
N GLU A 47 -12.49 12.07 3.72
CA GLU A 47 -12.56 11.38 2.44
C GLU A 47 -12.28 9.87 2.60
N LYS A 48 -12.62 9.12 1.57
CA LYS A 48 -12.45 7.67 1.56
C LYS A 48 -10.96 7.34 1.66
N GLN A 49 -10.63 6.35 2.51
CA GLN A 49 -9.27 5.81 2.56
C GLN A 49 -8.83 5.33 1.17
N ALA A 50 -7.56 5.55 0.85
CA ALA A 50 -6.94 5.11 -0.40
C ALA A 50 -6.54 3.62 -0.32
N GLY A 51 -6.30 3.11 0.88
CA GLY A 51 -6.15 1.69 1.16
C GLY A 51 -5.40 1.45 2.47
N GLU A 52 -4.66 0.35 2.54
CA GLU A 52 -3.89 -0.06 3.72
C GLU A 52 -2.43 -0.29 3.37
N PHE A 53 -1.52 -0.08 4.29
CA PHE A 53 -0.10 -0.37 4.10
C PHE A 53 0.53 -0.92 5.37
N ARG A 54 1.65 -1.62 5.20
CA ARG A 54 2.59 -1.93 6.28
C ARG A 54 3.99 -1.61 5.79
N GLN A 55 4.85 -1.15 6.68
CA GLN A 55 6.23 -0.86 6.35
C GLN A 55 7.12 -1.17 7.54
N TYR A 56 8.27 -1.78 7.26
CA TYR A 56 9.34 -1.91 8.23
C TYR A 56 10.66 -1.68 7.50
N GLY A 57 11.52 -0.82 8.03
CA GLY A 57 12.76 -0.42 7.37
C GLY A 57 12.56 -0.05 5.89
N ASN A 58 13.23 -0.79 5.00
CA ASN A 58 13.24 -0.53 3.56
C ASN A 58 12.18 -1.32 2.77
N LEU A 59 11.31 -2.09 3.43
CA LEU A 59 10.25 -2.86 2.77
C LEU A 59 8.88 -2.32 3.16
N ALA A 60 8.09 -1.98 2.15
CA ALA A 60 6.70 -1.56 2.29
C ALA A 60 5.80 -2.43 1.41
N PHE A 61 4.63 -2.78 1.95
CA PHE A 61 3.55 -3.42 1.22
C PHE A 61 2.30 -2.54 1.34
N ALA A 62 1.82 -2.04 0.22
CA ALA A 62 0.65 -1.15 0.15
C ALA A 62 -0.44 -1.77 -0.73
N ILE A 63 -1.67 -1.65 -0.26
CA ILE A 63 -2.92 -2.01 -0.93
C ILE A 63 -3.58 -0.71 -1.33
N VAL A 64 -4.09 -0.66 -2.57
CA VAL A 64 -4.96 0.43 -3.04
C VAL A 64 -6.38 -0.12 -3.19
N ASP A 65 -7.31 0.43 -2.44
CA ASP A 65 -8.68 -0.05 -2.35
C ASP A 65 -9.41 0.06 -3.68
N ALA A 66 -10.21 -0.96 -4.01
CA ALA A 66 -10.99 -1.02 -5.25
C ALA A 66 -10.15 -0.83 -6.54
N SER A 67 -8.86 -1.15 -6.50
CA SER A 67 -7.98 -1.14 -7.67
C SER A 67 -7.94 -2.50 -8.38
N GLY A 68 -7.79 -2.47 -9.70
CA GLY A 68 -7.52 -3.64 -10.53
C GLY A 68 -6.02 -3.85 -10.76
N HIS A 69 -5.68 -4.49 -11.88
CA HIS A 69 -4.29 -4.78 -12.22
C HIS A 69 -3.47 -3.51 -12.55
N PHE A 70 -4.12 -2.46 -13.04
CA PHE A 70 -3.50 -1.19 -13.40
C PHE A 70 -3.94 -0.09 -12.43
N VAL A 71 -3.33 -0.09 -11.24
CA VAL A 71 -3.66 0.86 -10.16
C VAL A 71 -3.68 2.32 -10.64
N PRO A 72 -2.70 2.83 -11.42
CA PRO A 72 -2.73 4.24 -11.88
C PRO A 72 -3.84 4.55 -12.88
N TYR A 73 -4.41 3.55 -13.54
CA TYR A 73 -5.53 3.73 -14.44
C TYR A 73 -6.85 3.86 -13.67
N ASP A 74 -7.02 3.06 -12.62
CA ASP A 74 -8.23 3.06 -11.79
C ASP A 74 -8.23 4.23 -10.79
N HIS A 75 -7.09 4.48 -10.15
CA HIS A 75 -6.91 5.42 -9.03
C HIS A 75 -5.65 6.29 -9.24
N PRO A 76 -5.68 7.27 -10.17
CA PRO A 76 -4.50 8.06 -10.53
C PRO A 76 -4.00 8.97 -9.41
N VAL A 77 -4.90 9.51 -8.57
CA VAL A 77 -4.54 10.45 -7.50
C VAL A 77 -3.82 9.73 -6.37
N GLU A 78 -4.39 8.63 -5.93
CA GLU A 78 -3.88 7.73 -4.88
C GLU A 78 -2.55 7.12 -5.32
N SER A 79 -2.45 6.69 -6.60
CA SER A 79 -1.21 6.16 -7.16
C SER A 79 -0.08 7.19 -7.18
N LEU A 80 -0.39 8.44 -7.52
CA LEU A 80 0.59 9.52 -7.51
C LEU A 80 1.04 9.86 -6.09
N ALA A 81 0.11 9.91 -5.13
CA ALA A 81 0.42 10.14 -3.72
C ALA A 81 1.36 9.05 -3.17
N MET A 82 1.05 7.79 -3.44
CA MET A 82 1.88 6.63 -3.11
C MET A 82 3.28 6.76 -3.72
N PHE A 83 3.35 7.04 -5.03
CA PHE A 83 4.62 7.15 -5.74
C PHE A 83 5.51 8.28 -5.22
N ASN A 84 4.93 9.47 -4.99
CA ASN A 84 5.65 10.62 -4.45
C ASN A 84 6.14 10.36 -3.04
N SER A 85 5.35 9.70 -2.19
CA SER A 85 5.75 9.37 -0.83
C SER A 85 6.92 8.38 -0.82
N TRP A 86 6.89 7.39 -1.71
CA TRP A 86 8.00 6.45 -1.88
C TRP A 86 9.28 7.13 -2.36
N ILE A 87 9.24 7.93 -3.43
CA ILE A 87 10.44 8.55 -4.02
C ILE A 87 11.04 9.66 -3.14
N HIS A 88 10.20 10.49 -2.52
CA HIS A 88 10.69 11.67 -1.79
C HIS A 88 10.92 11.43 -0.31
N HIS A 89 10.19 10.51 0.31
CA HIS A 89 10.24 10.27 1.75
C HIS A 89 10.74 8.87 2.12
N GLY A 90 10.71 7.91 1.17
CA GLY A 90 11.08 6.52 1.43
C GLY A 90 10.13 5.83 2.41
N ASN A 91 8.99 6.43 2.73
CA ASN A 91 8.01 5.88 3.65
C ASN A 91 6.59 6.39 3.37
N PHE A 92 5.61 5.64 3.87
CA PHE A 92 4.18 5.94 3.77
C PHE A 92 3.63 6.73 4.97
N SER A 93 4.47 7.06 5.96
CA SER A 93 4.02 7.74 7.18
C SER A 93 3.44 9.14 6.92
N SER A 94 3.77 9.77 5.80
CA SER A 94 3.16 11.04 5.37
C SER A 94 1.70 10.89 4.93
N LEU A 95 1.27 9.69 4.57
CA LEU A 95 -0.07 9.37 4.07
C LEU A 95 -0.94 8.65 5.13
N ALA A 96 -0.34 8.29 6.26
CA ALA A 96 -0.99 7.55 7.35
C ALA A 96 -1.87 8.43 8.24
#